data_AF-A0A7J6BG22-F1
#
_entry.id   AF-A0A7J6BG22-F1
#
_cell.length_a   1.000
_cell.length_b   1.000
_cell.length_c   1.000
_cell.angle_alpha   90.00
_cell.angle_beta   90.00
_cell.angle_gamma   90.00
#
_symmetry.space_group_name_H-M   'P 1'
#
loop_
_entity.id
_entity.type
_entity.pdbx_description
1 polymer ?
#
loop_
_entity_poly.entity_id
_entity_poly.type
_entity_poly.pdbx_seq_one_letter_code
_entity_poly.pdbx_strand_id
1 'polypeptide(L)'
;MTLENVYYLTFRNVYNCEGPNTKQTQSALRRVQKLLIPCPNFDECGVASEKYFTMKAEVSTAVNFITTLLRRTGLLSEEQLQHFSHSLEEALGEHYEDHWFPDSPFRGSGYRCIRINHRMDPLVGKAAYTIGLSKKQLLSLLPCELTMWVDPYEVSYRIGEDGSICVLYESTPPPETSLKSVDSCKEKLRLGHSMTVMTVSS
;
A
#
# COMPACT_ATOMS: atom_id res chain seq x y z
N MET A 1 -27.89 -12.18 -6.29
CA MET A 1 -27.53 -11.21 -7.36
C MET A 1 -26.54 -11.90 -8.28
N THR A 2 -26.56 -11.62 -9.59
CA THR A 2 -25.58 -12.18 -10.54
C THR A 2 -24.21 -11.51 -10.39
N LEU A 3 -23.14 -12.20 -10.78
CA LEU A 3 -21.77 -11.63 -10.78
C LEU A 3 -21.69 -10.36 -11.65
N GLU A 4 -22.43 -10.30 -12.74
CA GLU A 4 -22.58 -9.11 -13.59
C GLU A 4 -23.04 -7.88 -12.81
N ASN A 5 -23.97 -8.03 -11.86
CA ASN A 5 -24.48 -6.91 -11.06
C ASN A 5 -23.43 -6.41 -10.04
N VAL A 6 -22.62 -7.31 -9.48
CA VAL A 6 -21.52 -6.93 -8.58
C VAL A 6 -20.46 -6.17 -9.37
N TYR A 7 -20.02 -6.73 -10.50
CA TYR A 7 -19.05 -6.12 -11.41
C TYR A 7 -19.52 -4.73 -11.90
N TYR A 8 -20.80 -4.59 -12.28
CA TYR A 8 -21.38 -3.34 -12.73
C TYR A 8 -21.42 -2.26 -11.63
N LEU A 9 -21.75 -2.63 -10.39
CA LEU A 9 -21.74 -1.71 -9.25
C LEU A 9 -20.31 -1.25 -8.92
N THR A 10 -19.33 -2.16 -8.94
CA THR A 10 -17.91 -1.82 -8.76
C THR A 10 -17.43 -0.87 -9.87
N PHE A 11 -17.78 -1.15 -11.13
CA PHE A 11 -17.38 -0.33 -12.28
C PHE A 11 -17.93 1.11 -12.20
N ARG A 12 -19.21 1.26 -11.81
CA ARG A 12 -19.85 2.57 -11.64
C ARG A 12 -19.18 3.38 -10.52
N ASN A 13 -18.84 2.76 -9.40
CA ASN A 13 -18.25 3.42 -8.25
C ASN A 13 -16.77 3.80 -8.43
N VAL A 14 -16.02 3.08 -9.27
CA VAL A 14 -14.59 3.34 -9.49
C VAL A 14 -14.34 4.34 -10.63
N TYR A 15 -15.06 4.21 -11.75
CA TYR A 15 -14.76 4.98 -12.97
C TYR A 15 -15.71 6.15 -13.26
N ASN A 16 -16.74 6.34 -12.43
CA ASN A 16 -17.71 7.46 -12.49
C ASN A 16 -18.26 7.77 -13.91
N CYS A 17 -18.46 6.73 -14.72
CA CYS A 17 -18.87 6.85 -16.12
C CYS A 17 -20.41 6.91 -16.28
N GLU A 18 -20.92 7.77 -17.16
CA GLU A 18 -22.36 8.01 -17.40
C GLU A 18 -23.10 6.90 -18.18
N GLY A 19 -22.69 5.64 -18.02
CA GLY A 19 -23.38 4.47 -18.58
C GLY A 19 -22.65 3.76 -19.73
N PRO A 20 -23.18 2.62 -20.22
CA PRO A 20 -22.41 1.60 -20.94
C PRO A 20 -21.92 2.00 -22.34
N ASN A 21 -22.55 2.99 -22.98
CA ASN A 21 -22.35 3.29 -24.41
C ASN A 21 -21.44 4.49 -24.71
N THR A 22 -20.84 5.14 -23.70
CA THR A 22 -19.89 6.23 -23.97
C THR A 22 -18.55 5.67 -24.49
N LYS A 23 -17.81 6.46 -25.29
CA LYS A 23 -16.47 6.07 -25.76
C LYS A 23 -15.48 5.88 -24.60
N GLN A 24 -15.66 6.63 -23.51
CA GLN A 24 -14.87 6.51 -22.28
C GLN A 24 -15.18 5.19 -21.57
N THR A 25 -16.46 4.82 -21.44
CA THR A 25 -16.90 3.53 -20.90
C THR A 25 -16.40 2.37 -21.75
N GLN A 26 -16.45 2.45 -23.07
CA GLN A 26 -15.91 1.40 -23.95
C GLN A 26 -14.38 1.31 -23.90
N SER A 27 -13.67 2.42 -23.67
CA SER A 27 -12.22 2.43 -23.47
C SER A 27 -11.84 1.78 -22.13
N ALA A 28 -12.55 2.14 -21.05
CA ALA A 28 -12.40 1.52 -19.73
C ALA A 28 -12.77 0.03 -19.76
N LEU A 29 -13.89 -0.35 -20.38
CA LEU A 29 -14.28 -1.75 -20.58
C LEU A 29 -13.23 -2.51 -21.39
N ARG A 30 -12.67 -1.95 -22.47
CA ARG A 30 -11.58 -2.58 -23.23
C ARG A 30 -10.27 -2.68 -22.45
N ARG A 31 -10.03 -1.81 -21.46
CA ARG A 31 -8.88 -1.90 -20.54
C ARG A 31 -9.10 -2.98 -19.49
N VAL A 32 -10.27 -3.05 -18.85
CA VAL A 32 -10.60 -4.13 -17.91
C VAL A 32 -10.73 -5.47 -18.64
N GLN A 33 -11.22 -5.50 -19.88
CA GLN A 33 -11.22 -6.68 -20.76
C GLN A 33 -9.81 -7.04 -21.30
N LYS A 34 -8.81 -6.16 -21.11
CA LYS A 34 -7.38 -6.47 -21.32
C LYS A 34 -6.68 -6.95 -20.05
N LEU A 35 -7.21 -6.61 -18.87
CA LEU A 35 -6.83 -7.22 -17.59
C LEU A 35 -7.48 -8.61 -17.47
N LEU A 36 -8.71 -8.77 -17.95
CA LEU A 36 -9.40 -10.05 -18.18
C LEU A 36 -8.94 -10.68 -19.50
N ILE A 37 -7.65 -10.97 -19.61
CA ILE A 37 -7.17 -11.96 -20.59
C ILE A 37 -7.90 -13.28 -20.28
N PRO A 38 -8.38 -14.05 -21.28
CA PRO A 38 -8.82 -15.42 -21.07
C PRO A 38 -7.61 -16.29 -20.74
N CYS A 39 -7.15 -16.24 -19.48
CA CYS A 39 -6.16 -17.15 -18.95
C CYS A 39 -6.75 -18.58 -18.96
N PRO A 40 -6.04 -19.58 -19.49
CA PRO A 40 -6.62 -20.89 -19.77
C PRO A 40 -6.94 -21.73 -18.51
N ASN A 41 -6.51 -21.29 -17.33
CA ASN A 41 -6.81 -21.94 -16.04
C ASN A 41 -7.46 -20.91 -15.09
N PHE A 42 -8.59 -21.29 -14.49
CA PHE A 42 -9.49 -20.38 -13.77
C PHE A 42 -9.05 -20.09 -12.32
N ASP A 43 -8.14 -20.91 -11.76
CA ASP A 43 -7.88 -20.96 -10.32
C ASP A 43 -6.89 -19.88 -9.81
N GLU A 44 -6.00 -19.34 -10.66
CA GLU A 44 -5.01 -18.32 -10.23
C GLU A 44 -5.60 -16.90 -10.14
N CYS A 45 -6.67 -16.58 -10.87
CA CYS A 45 -7.17 -15.21 -10.98
C CYS A 45 -7.92 -14.72 -9.73
N GLY A 46 -8.43 -15.61 -8.88
CA GLY A 46 -9.17 -15.24 -7.67
C GLY A 46 -8.28 -14.55 -6.63
N VAL A 47 -7.08 -15.09 -6.41
CA VAL A 47 -6.19 -14.72 -5.29
C VAL A 47 -5.66 -13.28 -5.41
N ALA A 48 -5.27 -12.86 -6.61
CA ALA A 48 -4.82 -11.49 -6.88
C ALA A 48 -5.91 -10.45 -6.58
N SER A 49 -7.17 -10.77 -6.92
CA SER A 49 -8.31 -9.88 -6.67
C SER A 49 -8.60 -9.72 -5.16
N GLU A 50 -8.47 -10.79 -4.38
CA GLU A 50 -8.73 -10.78 -2.94
C GLU A 50 -7.62 -10.04 -2.18
N LYS A 51 -6.34 -10.26 -2.53
CA LYS A 51 -5.21 -9.50 -1.99
C LYS A 51 -5.38 -7.98 -2.17
N TYR A 52 -5.82 -7.51 -3.35
CA TYR A 52 -6.00 -6.08 -3.59
C TYR A 52 -7.08 -5.47 -2.67
N PHE A 53 -8.14 -6.22 -2.33
CA PHE A 53 -9.13 -5.77 -1.35
C PHE A 53 -8.57 -5.65 0.07
N THR A 54 -7.58 -6.47 0.48
CA THR A 54 -7.03 -6.46 1.85
C THR A 54 -6.02 -5.35 2.14
N MET A 55 -5.61 -4.56 1.15
CA MET A 55 -4.68 -3.42 1.32
C MET A 55 -5.26 -2.07 0.86
N LYS A 56 -6.51 -2.07 0.37
CA LYS A 56 -7.08 -0.92 -0.33
C LYS A 56 -7.25 0.30 0.57
N ALA A 57 -7.64 0.12 1.83
CA ALA A 57 -7.87 1.24 2.74
C ALA A 57 -6.56 1.98 3.06
N GLU A 58 -5.49 1.22 3.26
CA GLU A 58 -4.14 1.66 3.56
C GLU A 58 -3.51 2.36 2.35
N VAL A 59 -3.54 1.71 1.18
CA VAL A 59 -3.04 2.29 -0.08
C VAL A 59 -3.80 3.58 -0.43
N SER A 60 -5.13 3.57 -0.42
CA SER A 60 -5.91 4.79 -0.68
C SER A 60 -5.64 5.89 0.35
N THR A 61 -5.37 5.56 1.63
CA THR A 61 -5.01 6.57 2.64
C THR A 61 -3.66 7.22 2.31
N ALA A 62 -2.64 6.40 2.02
CA ALA A 62 -1.31 6.87 1.67
C ALA A 62 -1.33 7.79 0.44
N VAL A 63 -2.05 7.37 -0.62
CA VAL A 63 -2.19 8.16 -1.84
C VAL A 63 -2.97 9.45 -1.60
N ASN A 64 -4.09 9.40 -0.86
CA ASN A 64 -4.87 10.61 -0.56
C ASN A 64 -4.06 11.65 0.23
N PHE A 65 -3.17 11.22 1.14
CA PHE A 65 -2.27 12.13 1.84
C PHE A 65 -1.29 12.82 0.88
N ILE A 66 -0.58 12.07 0.02
CA ILE A 66 0.38 12.63 -0.94
C ILE A 66 -0.33 13.55 -1.94
N THR A 67 -1.49 13.13 -2.47
CA THR A 67 -2.33 13.95 -3.35
C THR A 67 -2.81 15.23 -2.64
N THR A 68 -3.08 15.18 -1.34
CA THR A 68 -3.44 16.37 -0.55
C THR A 68 -2.26 17.32 -0.34
N LEU A 69 -1.03 16.82 -0.16
CA LEU A 69 0.18 17.66 -0.14
C LEU A 69 0.35 18.39 -1.48
N LEU A 70 0.20 17.68 -2.61
CA LEU A 70 0.26 18.27 -3.95
C LEU A 70 -0.86 19.30 -4.18
N ARG A 71 -2.11 18.99 -3.78
CA ARG A 71 -3.26 19.92 -3.88
C ARG A 71 -3.00 21.22 -3.13
N ARG A 72 -2.40 21.16 -1.93
CA ARG A 72 -2.08 22.34 -1.10
C ARG A 72 -1.09 23.32 -1.76
N THR A 73 -0.35 22.90 -2.79
CA THR A 73 0.50 23.81 -3.56
C THR A 73 -0.29 24.79 -4.43
N GLY A 74 -1.52 24.45 -4.82
CA GLY A 74 -2.34 25.23 -5.77
C GLY A 74 -1.81 25.24 -7.21
N LEU A 75 -0.80 24.42 -7.54
CA LEU A 75 -0.11 24.43 -8.84
C LEU A 75 -0.58 23.36 -9.83
N LEU A 76 -1.50 22.48 -9.43
CA LEU A 76 -2.02 21.36 -10.23
C LEU A 76 -3.54 21.41 -10.32
N SER A 77 -4.11 20.98 -11.45
CA SER A 77 -5.55 20.84 -11.60
C SER A 77 -6.09 19.59 -10.87
N GLU A 78 -7.39 19.57 -10.54
CA GLU A 78 -8.02 18.36 -9.97
C GLU A 78 -7.98 17.17 -10.93
N GLU A 79 -7.99 17.39 -12.24
CA GLU A 79 -7.78 16.34 -13.25
C GLU A 79 -6.38 15.72 -13.14
N GLN A 80 -5.34 16.54 -13.01
CA GLN A 80 -3.97 16.05 -12.75
C GLN A 80 -3.89 15.32 -11.41
N LEU A 81 -4.49 15.85 -10.35
CA LEU A 81 -4.49 15.20 -9.04
C LEU A 81 -5.21 13.85 -9.06
N GLN A 82 -6.33 13.74 -9.79
CA GLN A 82 -7.06 12.48 -9.97
C GLN A 82 -6.25 11.46 -10.77
N HIS A 83 -5.60 11.87 -11.87
CA HIS A 83 -4.73 10.99 -12.67
C HIS A 83 -3.51 10.51 -11.88
N PHE A 84 -2.87 11.41 -11.12
CA PHE A 84 -1.77 11.06 -10.22
C PHE A 84 -2.21 10.07 -9.15
N SER A 85 -3.35 10.33 -8.50
CA SER A 85 -3.90 9.47 -7.45
C SER A 85 -4.14 8.05 -7.98
N HIS A 86 -4.89 7.92 -9.08
CA HIS A 86 -5.18 6.62 -9.69
C HIS A 86 -3.90 5.87 -10.12
N SER A 87 -2.96 6.55 -10.78
CA SER A 87 -1.70 5.94 -11.21
C SER A 87 -0.80 5.53 -10.03
N LEU A 88 -0.93 6.16 -8.86
CA LEU A 88 -0.18 5.78 -7.67
C LEU A 88 -0.85 4.62 -6.92
N GLU A 89 -2.18 4.59 -6.81
CA GLU A 89 -2.91 3.46 -6.23
C GLU A 89 -2.60 2.15 -6.97
N GLU A 90 -2.66 2.16 -8.31
CA GLU A 90 -2.30 1.00 -9.14
C GLU A 90 -0.84 0.58 -8.89
N ALA A 91 0.10 1.53 -8.94
CA ALA A 91 1.53 1.24 -8.80
C ALA A 91 1.92 0.72 -7.40
N LEU A 92 1.25 1.17 -6.34
CA LEU A 92 1.47 0.66 -4.98
C LEU A 92 0.81 -0.72 -4.79
N GLY A 93 -0.42 -0.91 -5.28
CA GLY A 93 -1.10 -2.21 -5.23
C GLY A 93 -0.33 -3.32 -5.93
N GLU A 94 0.13 -3.08 -7.16
CA GLU A 94 1.02 -3.99 -7.90
C GLU A 94 2.32 -4.27 -7.13
N HIS A 95 2.91 -3.26 -6.50
CA HIS A 95 4.20 -3.41 -5.79
C HIS A 95 4.07 -4.23 -4.50
N TYR A 96 2.95 -4.09 -3.78
CA TYR A 96 2.76 -4.68 -2.47
C TYR A 96 2.19 -6.11 -2.50
N GLU A 97 1.73 -6.60 -3.65
CA GLU A 97 0.98 -7.86 -3.78
C GLU A 97 1.64 -9.07 -3.11
N ASP A 98 2.94 -9.28 -3.30
CA ASP A 98 3.71 -10.38 -2.67
C ASP A 98 4.44 -9.97 -1.39
N HIS A 99 4.20 -8.75 -0.93
CA HIS A 99 4.81 -8.16 0.25
C HIS A 99 3.78 -7.68 1.27
N TRP A 100 2.51 -8.12 1.19
CA TRP A 100 1.45 -7.80 2.15
C TRP A 100 1.23 -8.99 3.11
N PHE A 101 1.43 -8.78 4.42
CA PHE A 101 1.38 -9.85 5.43
C PHE A 101 0.50 -9.44 6.63
N PRO A 102 -0.83 -9.59 6.56
CA PRO A 102 -1.73 -9.16 7.63
C PRO A 102 -1.44 -9.82 8.99
N ASP A 103 -1.07 -11.09 9.01
CA ASP A 103 -0.68 -11.83 10.24
C ASP A 103 0.66 -11.37 10.83
N SER A 104 1.39 -10.46 10.16
CA SER A 104 2.67 -9.92 10.61
C SER A 104 2.90 -8.54 9.99
N PRO A 105 2.13 -7.50 10.37
CA PRO A 105 2.03 -6.25 9.61
C PRO A 105 3.38 -5.61 9.26
N PHE A 106 4.31 -5.56 10.23
CA PHE A 106 5.64 -4.96 10.06
C PHE A 106 6.58 -5.77 9.14
N ARG A 107 6.26 -7.03 8.82
CA ARG A 107 7.02 -7.81 7.83
C ARG A 107 6.89 -7.13 6.48
N GLY A 108 8.02 -6.79 5.86
CA GLY A 108 8.03 -6.07 4.57
C GLY A 108 7.75 -4.55 4.67
N SER A 109 7.53 -3.99 5.87
CA SER A 109 7.28 -2.54 6.06
C SER A 109 8.34 -1.66 5.40
N GLY A 110 9.64 -2.01 5.55
CA GLY A 110 10.74 -1.30 4.89
C GLY A 110 10.79 -1.41 3.36
N TYR A 111 10.14 -2.41 2.76
CA TYR A 111 9.97 -2.56 1.30
C TYR A 111 8.80 -1.71 0.81
N ARG A 112 7.70 -1.67 1.57
CA ARG A 112 6.52 -0.83 1.30
C ARG A 112 6.69 0.64 1.71
N CYS A 113 7.83 0.99 2.29
CA CYS A 113 8.08 2.34 2.80
C CYS A 113 8.25 3.34 1.65
N ILE A 114 7.33 4.29 1.53
CA ILE A 114 7.44 5.42 0.61
C ILE A 114 8.40 6.43 1.23
N ARG A 115 9.54 6.67 0.58
CA ARG A 115 10.58 7.59 1.10
C ARG A 115 10.95 8.65 0.08
N ILE A 116 10.77 9.91 0.45
CA ILE A 116 11.18 11.08 -0.29
C ILE A 116 12.23 11.81 0.55
N ASN A 117 13.41 12.02 -0.02
CA ASN A 117 14.44 12.89 0.52
C ASN A 117 15.08 13.67 -0.64
N HIS A 118 16.40 13.83 -0.66
CA HIS A 118 17.16 14.28 -1.84
C HIS A 118 17.01 13.33 -3.06
N ARG A 119 16.35 12.16 -2.90
CA ARG A 119 15.85 11.29 -3.97
C ARG A 119 14.33 11.16 -3.88
N MET A 120 13.68 11.16 -5.04
CA MET A 120 12.25 10.89 -5.15
C MET A 120 11.99 9.38 -5.20
N ASP A 121 10.98 8.94 -4.44
CA ASP A 121 10.44 7.58 -4.51
C ASP A 121 10.12 7.16 -5.97
N PRO A 122 10.48 5.93 -6.38
CA PRO A 122 10.33 5.52 -7.78
C PRO A 122 8.87 5.41 -8.24
N LEU A 123 7.94 5.02 -7.36
CA LEU A 123 6.52 4.83 -7.68
C LEU A 123 5.78 6.17 -7.69
N VAL A 124 6.01 7.01 -6.69
CA VAL A 124 5.51 8.40 -6.66
C VAL A 124 6.05 9.19 -7.87
N GLY A 125 7.32 8.99 -8.23
CA GLY A 125 7.93 9.57 -9.42
C GLY A 125 7.37 9.02 -10.75
N LYS A 126 6.99 7.73 -10.80
CA LYS A 126 6.31 7.11 -11.96
C LYS A 126 4.91 7.70 -12.14
N ALA A 127 4.13 7.81 -11.07
CA ALA A 127 2.78 8.39 -11.10
C ALA A 127 2.81 9.88 -11.52
N ALA A 128 3.72 10.67 -10.96
CA ALA A 128 3.86 12.09 -11.30
C ALA A 128 4.29 12.33 -12.76
N TYR A 129 5.07 11.43 -13.35
CA TYR A 129 5.43 11.52 -14.77
C TYR A 129 4.20 11.42 -15.68
N THR A 130 3.16 10.66 -15.29
CA THR A 130 1.92 10.54 -16.08
C THR A 130 1.16 11.86 -16.23
N ILE A 131 1.37 12.81 -15.31
CA ILE A 131 0.74 14.14 -15.31
C ILE A 131 1.70 15.26 -15.74
N GLY A 132 2.85 14.90 -16.32
CA GLY A 132 3.82 15.84 -16.88
C GLY A 132 4.83 16.41 -15.89
N LEU A 133 4.92 15.90 -14.65
CA LEU A 133 5.88 16.38 -13.66
C LEU A 133 7.19 15.58 -13.70
N SER A 134 8.31 16.29 -13.80
CA SER A 134 9.62 15.69 -13.55
C SER A 134 9.86 15.44 -12.06
N LYS A 135 10.72 14.47 -11.73
CA LYS A 135 11.14 14.20 -10.34
C LYS A 135 11.68 15.45 -9.63
N LYS A 136 12.36 16.36 -10.36
CA LYS A 136 12.88 17.62 -9.80
C LYS A 136 11.76 18.61 -9.43
N GLN A 137 10.74 18.75 -10.28
CA GLN A 137 9.57 19.57 -9.95
C GLN A 137 8.83 18.97 -8.75
N LEU A 138 8.61 17.65 -8.75
CA LEU A 138 7.91 16.97 -7.66
C LEU A 138 8.63 17.10 -6.31
N LEU A 139 9.96 17.05 -6.28
CA LEU A 139 10.77 17.33 -5.09
C LEU A 139 10.62 18.77 -4.57
N SER A 140 10.25 19.74 -5.40
CA SER A 140 9.95 21.11 -4.96
C SER A 140 8.51 21.34 -4.54
N LEU A 141 7.61 20.35 -4.72
CA LEU A 141 6.19 20.41 -4.37
C LEU A 141 5.85 19.62 -3.10
N LEU A 142 6.71 18.69 -2.69
CA LEU A 142 6.54 17.83 -1.53
C LEU A 142 7.52 18.19 -0.40
N PRO A 143 7.29 17.76 0.85
CA PRO A 143 8.25 17.95 1.93
C PRO A 143 9.62 17.40 1.55
N CYS A 144 10.69 18.16 1.87
CA CYS A 144 12.07 17.78 1.54
C CYS A 144 12.49 16.42 2.13
N GLU A 145 11.83 16.01 3.22
CA GLU A 145 11.99 14.72 3.87
C GLU A 145 10.62 14.21 4.32
N LEU A 146 10.14 13.15 3.67
CA LEU A 146 8.94 12.41 4.03
C LEU A 146 9.28 10.92 4.06
N THR A 147 8.96 10.26 5.17
CA THR A 147 8.98 8.81 5.28
C THR A 147 7.57 8.36 5.66
N MET A 148 7.00 7.41 4.93
CA MET A 148 5.67 6.88 5.18
C MET A 148 5.71 5.35 5.16
N TRP A 149 5.06 4.74 6.14
CA TRP A 149 4.85 3.31 6.26
C TRP A 149 3.40 3.02 5.88
N VAL A 150 3.22 2.00 5.04
CA VAL A 150 1.91 1.56 4.57
C VAL A 150 1.86 0.07 4.88
N ASP A 151 1.36 -0.24 6.06
CA ASP A 151 1.40 -1.56 6.67
C ASP A 151 -0.04 -2.06 6.90
N PRO A 152 -0.31 -3.38 6.91
CA PRO A 152 -1.63 -3.89 7.23
C PRO A 152 -2.16 -3.26 8.53
N TYR A 153 -3.36 -2.68 8.47
CA TYR A 153 -4.02 -2.00 9.58
C TYR A 153 -3.40 -0.68 10.07
N GLU A 154 -2.27 -0.20 9.52
CA GLU A 154 -1.67 1.09 9.91
C GLU A 154 -1.06 1.84 8.71
N VAL A 155 -1.40 3.13 8.57
CA VAL A 155 -0.64 4.06 7.74
C VAL A 155 -0.12 5.17 8.62
N SER A 156 1.21 5.30 8.72
CA SER A 156 1.87 6.32 9.52
C SER A 156 3.00 7.00 8.73
N TYR A 157 3.36 8.22 9.14
CA TYR A 157 4.37 9.01 8.45
C TYR A 157 5.18 9.90 9.40
N ARG A 158 6.34 10.34 8.91
CA ARG A 158 7.20 11.35 9.52
C ARG A 158 7.62 12.36 8.47
N ILE A 159 7.58 13.66 8.82
CA ILE A 159 8.15 14.75 8.02
C ILE A 159 9.40 15.27 8.74
N GLY A 160 10.54 15.32 8.05
CA GLY A 160 11.86 15.60 8.63
C GLY A 160 12.55 14.39 9.25
N GLU A 161 13.87 14.43 9.38
CA GLU A 161 14.66 13.45 10.14
C GLU A 161 14.21 13.38 11.61
N ASP A 162 14.12 14.53 12.30
CA ASP A 162 13.71 14.66 13.71
C ASP A 162 12.19 14.79 13.93
N GLY A 163 11.38 14.48 12.92
CA GLY A 163 9.92 14.61 13.01
C GLY A 163 9.27 13.61 13.96
N SER A 164 8.15 13.99 14.58
CA SER A 164 7.25 13.03 15.22
C SER A 164 6.61 12.09 14.19
N ILE A 165 6.35 10.85 14.58
CA ILE A 165 5.51 9.93 13.80
C ILE A 165 4.04 10.31 14.02
N CYS A 166 3.28 10.41 12.93
CA CYS A 166 1.85 10.68 12.93
C CYS A 166 1.11 9.55 12.21
N VAL A 167 0.02 9.07 12.81
CA VAL A 167 -0.86 8.05 12.22
C VAL A 167 -1.94 8.73 11.37
N LEU A 168 -2.16 8.21 10.16
CA LEU A 168 -3.20 8.63 9.21
C LEU A 168 -4.37 7.65 9.15
N TYR A 169 -4.09 6.37 9.37
CA TYR A 169 -5.06 5.29 9.42
C TYR A 169 -4.61 4.26 10.44
N GLU A 170 -5.56 3.77 11.21
CA GLU A 170 -5.40 2.67 12.16
C GLU A 170 -6.68 1.84 12.12
N SER A 171 -6.57 0.51 12.14
CA SER A 171 -7.70 -0.39 12.34
C SER A 171 -7.29 -1.63 13.15
N THR A 172 -8.27 -2.40 13.61
CA THR A 172 -8.01 -3.64 14.34
C THR A 172 -7.91 -4.81 13.37
N PRO A 173 -6.92 -5.71 13.49
CA PRO A 173 -6.93 -6.96 12.75
C PRO A 173 -8.20 -7.77 13.05
N PRO A 174 -8.72 -8.56 12.09
CA PRO A 174 -9.80 -9.51 12.36
C PRO A 174 -9.40 -10.47 13.49
N PRO A 175 -10.33 -10.89 14.36
CA PRO A 175 -10.02 -11.86 15.39
C PRO A 175 -9.59 -13.19 14.75
N GLU A 176 -8.39 -13.67 15.07
CA GLU A 176 -7.85 -14.93 14.55
C GLU A 176 -8.84 -16.09 14.79
N THR A 177 -9.35 -16.70 13.72
CA THR A 177 -9.99 -18.02 13.81
C THR A 177 -8.92 -19.07 14.07
N SER A 178 -8.61 -19.24 15.36
CA SER A 178 -7.50 -20.04 15.89
C SER A 178 -7.56 -21.53 15.55
N LEU A 179 -7.11 -21.91 14.35
CA LEU A 179 -6.61 -23.25 14.07
C LEU A 179 -5.15 -23.33 14.55
N LYS A 180 -4.98 -23.56 15.86
CA LYS A 180 -3.66 -23.76 16.47
C LYS A 180 -3.05 -25.09 16.00
N SER A 181 -2.24 -25.06 14.95
CA SER A 181 -1.25 -26.11 14.71
C SER A 181 -0.19 -26.05 15.81
N VAL A 182 -0.22 -27.03 16.72
CA VAL A 182 0.84 -27.24 17.70
C VAL A 182 2.09 -27.75 16.97
N ASP A 183 3.14 -26.93 16.93
CA ASP A 183 4.50 -27.42 16.71
C ASP A 183 5.47 -26.76 17.72
N SER A 184 5.92 -27.58 18.67
CA SER A 184 6.85 -27.18 19.73
C SER A 184 8.29 -27.45 19.31
N CYS A 185 8.93 -26.46 18.68
CA CYS A 185 10.32 -26.54 18.26
C CYS A 185 11.28 -25.86 19.26
N LYS A 186 11.60 -26.63 20.32
CA LYS A 186 12.80 -26.58 21.18
C LYS A 186 13.71 -25.34 21.03
N GLU A 187 13.69 -24.46 22.03
CA GLU A 187 14.82 -23.54 22.27
C GLU A 187 15.72 -24.07 23.40
N LYS A 188 17.01 -24.25 23.12
CA LYS A 188 18.06 -24.57 24.10
C LYS A 188 19.35 -23.81 23.77
N LEU A 189 19.41 -22.55 24.20
CA LEU A 189 20.63 -21.74 24.29
C LEU A 189 20.68 -21.16 25.71
N ARG A 190 21.47 -21.72 26.63
CA ARG A 190 22.89 -21.38 26.85
C ARG A 190 23.14 -19.87 26.99
N LEU A 191 23.03 -19.36 28.22
CA LEU A 191 24.00 -18.42 28.76
C LEU A 191 24.67 -19.03 30.00
N GLY A 192 25.97 -18.77 30.16
CA GLY A 192 26.78 -19.12 31.32
C GLY A 192 27.96 -18.14 31.46
N HIS A 193 28.67 -18.20 32.59
CA HIS A 193 29.54 -17.16 33.20
C HIS A 193 28.74 -16.11 34.00
N SER A 194 29.15 -15.58 35.17
CA SER A 194 30.32 -15.78 36.06
C SER A 194 30.08 -15.01 37.40
N MET A 195 30.75 -15.21 38.55
CA MET A 195 31.73 -16.19 39.06
C MET A 195 31.83 -16.08 40.62
N THR A 196 32.18 -17.16 41.35
CA THR A 196 32.77 -17.13 42.73
C THR A 196 31.79 -16.69 43.86
N VAL A 197 31.84 -17.14 45.13
CA VAL A 197 32.94 -17.56 46.01
C VAL A 197 32.55 -18.74 46.92
N MET A 198 33.48 -19.67 47.17
CA MET A 198 33.40 -20.62 48.30
C MET A 198 34.18 -20.07 49.50
N THR A 199 33.60 -20.13 50.69
CA THR A 199 34.32 -20.01 51.97
C THR A 199 34.08 -21.27 52.80
N VAL A 200 35.14 -21.82 53.38
CA VAL A 200 35.12 -23.04 54.20
C VAL A 200 35.88 -22.77 55.51
N SER A 201 35.49 -23.48 56.56
CA SER A 201 36.23 -23.72 57.82
C SER A 201 36.03 -22.73 58.96
N SER A 202 35.31 -23.19 59.99
CA SER A 202 35.93 -23.55 61.28
C SER A 202 35.17 -24.73 61.89
#